data_AF-A0A4C2EUA2-F1
#
_entry.id   AF-A0A4C2EUA2-F1
#
_cell.length_a   1.000
_cell.length_b   1.000
_cell.length_c   1.000
_cell.angle_alpha   90.00
_cell.angle_beta   90.00
_cell.angle_gamma   90.00
#
_symmetry.space_group_name_H-M   'P 1'
#
loop_
_entity.id
_entity.type
_entity.pdbx_description
1 polymer ?
#
loop_
_entity_poly.entity_id
_entity_poly.type
_entity_poly.pdbx_seq_one_letter_code
_entity_poly.pdbx_strand_id
1 'polypeptide(L)'
;MPDEFPTHEQLEVLEGRTIFKSSEWWKAVVLYNGFSGREIGIYLWKQNGDRWKRQQKYVIRSEDDWKSDQEAVKPLLERLAEQ
;
A
#
# COMPACT_ATOMS: atom_id res chain seq x y z
N MET A 1 -14.41 -15.57 -5.51
CA MET A 1 -13.54 -14.72 -6.35
C MET A 1 -12.42 -14.25 -5.44
N PRO A 2 -11.13 -14.29 -5.86
CA PRO A 2 -10.09 -13.68 -5.04
C PRO A 2 -10.46 -12.19 -4.86
N ASP A 3 -10.49 -11.71 -3.62
CA ASP A 3 -10.91 -10.34 -3.30
C ASP A 3 -10.12 -9.35 -4.15
N GLU A 4 -10.78 -8.64 -5.07
CA GLU A 4 -10.15 -7.53 -5.79
C GLU A 4 -9.76 -6.44 -4.79
N PHE A 5 -8.56 -5.86 -4.96
CA PHE A 5 -8.11 -4.77 -4.10
C PHE A 5 -9.06 -3.57 -4.28
N PRO A 6 -9.53 -2.92 -3.19
CA PRO A 6 -10.47 -1.80 -3.26
C PRO A 6 -9.76 -0.50 -3.69
N THR A 7 -9.26 -0.52 -4.93
CA THR A 7 -8.64 0.61 -5.63
C THR A 7 -9.67 1.39 -6.42
N HIS A 8 -9.27 2.56 -6.94
CA HIS A 8 -10.15 3.35 -7.80
C HIS A 8 -10.39 2.59 -9.12
N GLU A 9 -11.60 2.66 -9.66
CA GLU A 9 -12.09 1.86 -10.80
C GLU A 9 -11.28 2.10 -12.09
N GLN A 10 -10.73 3.31 -12.23
CA GLN A 10 -9.90 3.71 -13.36
C GLN A 10 -8.46 3.18 -13.29
N LEU A 11 -8.05 2.54 -12.19
CA LEU A 11 -6.73 1.96 -12.04
C LEU A 11 -6.75 0.52 -12.50
N GLU A 12 -5.87 0.18 -13.44
CA GLU A 12 -5.66 -1.20 -13.87
C GLU A 12 -4.68 -1.87 -12.91
N VAL A 13 -5.18 -2.76 -12.04
CA VAL A 13 -4.34 -3.53 -11.11
C VAL A 13 -3.63 -4.65 -11.88
N LEU A 14 -2.30 -4.66 -11.79
CA LEU A 14 -1.43 -5.64 -12.46
C LEU A 14 -1.05 -6.79 -11.52
N GLU A 15 -0.67 -6.45 -10.29
CA GLU A 15 -0.33 -7.42 -9.24
C GLU A 15 -0.63 -6.78 -7.88
N GLY A 16 -0.91 -7.59 -6.86
CA GLY A 16 -0.91 -7.09 -5.50
C GLY A 16 -0.66 -8.17 -4.47
N ARG A 17 -0.20 -7.76 -3.30
CA ARG A 17 0.15 -8.62 -2.17
C ARG A 17 -0.44 -8.03 -0.90
N THR A 18 -1.29 -8.79 -0.24
CA THR A 18 -1.80 -8.43 1.10
C THR A 18 -0.67 -8.57 2.10
N ILE A 19 -0.40 -7.51 2.87
CA ILE A 19 0.54 -7.52 4.01
C ILE A 19 -0.19 -8.06 5.25
N PHE A 20 -1.39 -7.54 5.53
CA PHE A 20 -2.27 -8.07 6.56
C PHE A 20 -3.73 -7.73 6.25
N LYS A 21 -4.66 -8.57 6.71
CA LYS A 21 -6.11 -8.32 6.62
C LYS A 21 -6.81 -8.87 7.87
N SER A 22 -7.64 -8.05 8.50
CA SER A 22 -8.51 -8.40 9.62
C SER A 22 -9.97 -8.05 9.27
N SER A 23 -10.88 -8.19 10.23
CA SER A 23 -12.27 -7.73 10.07
C SER A 23 -12.39 -6.21 9.96
N GLU A 24 -11.42 -5.47 10.48
CA GLU A 24 -11.46 -4.00 10.54
C GLU A 24 -10.46 -3.32 9.61
N TRP A 25 -9.31 -3.94 9.33
CA TRP A 25 -8.20 -3.30 8.65
C TRP A 25 -7.60 -4.19 7.57
N TRP A 26 -7.24 -3.58 6.44
CA TRP A 26 -6.57 -4.27 5.35
C TRP A 26 -5.41 -3.42 4.85
N LYS A 27 -4.19 -3.98 4.86
CA LYS A 27 -3.00 -3.38 4.26
C LYS A 27 -2.49 -4.25 3.13
N ALA A 28 -2.17 -3.63 2.00
CA ALA A 28 -1.62 -4.32 0.84
C ALA A 28 -0.66 -3.43 0.05
N VAL A 29 0.19 -4.07 -0.76
CA VAL A 29 0.97 -3.43 -1.82
C VAL A 29 0.33 -3.80 -3.15
N VAL A 30 0.10 -2.83 -4.02
CA VAL A 30 -0.57 -3.02 -5.31
C VAL A 30 0.24 -2.33 -6.40
N LEU A 31 0.65 -3.07 -7.41
CA LEU A 31 1.21 -2.57 -8.67
C LEU A 31 0.05 -2.31 -9.63
N TYR A 32 -0.06 -1.08 -10.14
CA TYR A 32 -1.14 -0.70 -11.04
C TYR A 32 -0.68 0.30 -12.10
N ASN A 33 -1.40 0.37 -13.23
CA ASN A 33 -1.27 1.50 -14.16
C ASN A 33 -2.14 2.64 -13.64
N GLY A 34 -1.51 3.72 -13.22
CA GLY A 34 -2.16 4.96 -12.80
C GLY A 34 -2.22 5.99 -13.90
N PHE A 35 -2.72 7.18 -13.55
CA PHE A 35 -2.86 8.30 -14.50
C PHE A 35 -1.52 8.83 -15.03
N SER A 36 -0.43 8.61 -14.29
CA SER A 36 0.92 9.09 -14.64
C SER A 36 1.87 7.96 -15.04
N GLY A 37 1.35 6.76 -15.29
CA GLY A 37 2.15 5.58 -15.62
C GLY A 37 2.05 4.49 -14.55
N ARG A 38 2.99 3.54 -14.59
CA ARG A 38 3.03 2.40 -13.68
C ARG A 38 3.54 2.82 -12.30
N GLU A 39 2.79 2.48 -11.25
CA GLU A 39 3.09 2.87 -9.88
C GLU A 39 2.87 1.70 -8.92
N ILE A 40 3.56 1.72 -7.78
CA ILE A 40 3.27 0.85 -6.64
C ILE A 40 2.57 1.67 -5.56
N GLY A 41 1.39 1.22 -5.12
CA GLY A 41 0.68 1.79 -3.99
C GLY A 41 0.74 0.90 -2.76
N ILE A 42 1.18 1.45 -1.63
CA ILE A 42 0.97 0.84 -0.31
C ILE A 42 -0.34 1.40 0.24
N TYR A 43 -1.34 0.55 0.34
CA TYR A 43 -2.68 0.92 0.76
C TYR A 43 -2.96 0.48 2.19
N LEU A 44 -3.75 1.29 2.89
CA LEU A 44 -4.43 0.92 4.12
C LEU A 44 -5.91 1.26 3.99
N TRP A 45 -6.76 0.27 4.14
CA TRP A 45 -8.21 0.41 4.20
C TRP A 45 -8.73 0.05 5.58
N LYS A 46 -9.82 0.72 5.96
CA LYS A 46 -10.62 0.37 7.14
C LYS A 46 -12.00 -0.06 6.69
N GLN A 47 -12.53 -1.13 7.27
CA GLN A 47 -13.90 -1.57 7.03
C GLN A 47 -14.89 -0.52 7.55
N ASN A 48 -15.88 -0.18 6.74
CA ASN A 48 -16.95 0.73 7.08
C ASN A 48 -18.28 0.16 6.54
N GLY A 49 -19.05 -0.47 7.43
CA GLY A 49 -20.19 -1.30 7.04
C GLY A 49 -19.74 -2.44 6.13
N ASP A 50 -20.32 -2.52 4.94
CA ASP A 50 -20.03 -3.57 3.96
C ASP A 50 -18.93 -3.18 2.96
N ARG A 51 -18.21 -2.08 3.19
CA ARG A 51 -17.21 -1.57 2.23
C ARG A 51 -15.87 -1.25 2.89
N TRP A 52 -14.79 -1.51 2.16
CA TRP A 52 -13.45 -1.05 2.51
C TRP A 52 -13.27 0.42 2.11
N LYS A 53 -13.02 1.30 3.08
CA LYS A 53 -12.70 2.72 2.83
C LYS A 53 -11.22 2.95 2.97
N ARG A 54 -10.60 3.51 1.92
CA ARG A 54 -9.18 3.87 1.90
C ARG A 54 -8.89 4.93 2.96
N GLN A 55 -8.00 4.63 3.89
CA GLN A 55 -7.51 5.55 4.91
C GLN A 55 -6.17 6.16 4.52
N GLN A 56 -5.28 5.35 3.95
CA GLN A 56 -3.98 5.81 3.47
C GLN A 56 -3.65 5.17 2.12
N LYS A 57 -2.89 5.92 1.33
CA LYS A 57 -2.25 5.47 0.10
C LYS A 57 -0.90 6.17 0.03
N TYR A 58 0.16 5.38 0.06
CA TYR A 58 1.51 5.84 -0.23
C TYR A 58 1.92 5.33 -1.61
N VAL A 59 2.56 6.17 -2.43
CA VAL A 59 2.88 5.84 -3.83
C VAL A 59 4.37 5.86 -4.02
N ILE A 60 4.88 4.79 -4.62
CA ILE A 60 6.27 4.63 -5.04
C ILE A 60 6.28 4.60 -6.57
N ARG A 61 7.04 5.51 -7.19
CA ARG A 61 7.10 5.63 -8.66
C ARG A 61 8.41 5.14 -9.25
N SER A 62 9.47 5.08 -8.45
CA SER A 62 10.79 4.67 -8.88
C SER A 62 11.51 3.85 -7.80
N GLU A 63 12.59 3.18 -8.19
CA GLU A 63 13.49 2.51 -7.26
C GLU A 63 14.21 3.52 -6.33
N ASP A 64 14.55 4.71 -6.84
CA ASP A 64 15.19 5.78 -6.06
C ASP A 64 14.25 6.38 -5.00
N ASP A 65 12.96 6.52 -5.30
CA ASP A 65 11.93 6.94 -4.34
C ASP A 65 11.93 5.97 -3.14
N TRP A 66 11.85 4.67 -3.45
CA TRP A 66 11.80 3.64 -2.43
C TRP A 66 13.10 3.54 -1.64
N LYS A 67 14.24 3.65 -2.31
CA LYS A 67 15.55 3.62 -1.66
C LYS A 67 15.67 4.78 -0.66
N SER A 68 15.24 5.98 -1.03
CA SER A 68 15.26 7.16 -0.15
C SER A 68 14.42 6.94 1.10
N ASP A 69 13.24 6.31 0.95
CA ASP A 69 12.38 5.95 2.09
C ASP A 69 13.05 4.93 3.01
N GLN A 70 13.66 3.89 2.44
CA GLN A 70 14.36 2.85 3.20
C GLN A 70 15.54 3.43 3.98
N GLU A 71 16.32 4.34 3.38
CA GLU A 71 17.44 5.03 4.02
C GLU A 71 16.99 5.92 5.19
N ALA A 72 15.82 6.57 5.09
CA ALA A 72 15.24 7.36 6.18
C ALA A 72 14.68 6.48 7.31
N VAL A 73 14.03 5.36 6.98
CA VAL A 73 13.39 4.46 7.96
C VAL A 73 14.42 3.65 8.74
N LYS A 74 15.46 3.13 8.07
CA LYS A 74 16.37 2.14 8.65
C LYS A 74 17.06 2.58 9.95
N PRO A 75 17.64 3.79 10.07
CA PRO A 75 18.26 4.24 11.33
C PRO A 75 17.25 4.37 12.49
N LEU A 76 15.98 4.65 12.19
CA LEU A 76 14.93 4.76 13.20
C LEU A 76 14.47 3.38 13.68
N LEU A 77 14.56 2.34 12.84
CA LEU A 77 14.27 0.96 13.25
C LEU A 77 15.25 0.46 14.30
N GLU A 78 16.54 0.79 14.16
CA GLU A 78 17.58 0.43 15.13
C GLU A 78 17.25 1.02 16.51
N ARG A 79 16.87 2.31 16.54
CA ARG A 79 16.46 2.99 17.78
C ARG A 79 15.14 2.49 18.36
N LEU A 80 14.20 2.06 17.53
CA LEU A 80 12.92 1.51 17.99
C LEU A 80 13.09 0.21 18.78
N ALA A 81 14.15 -0.55 18.49
CA ALA A 81 14.45 -1.81 19.15
C ALA A 81 15.18 -1.64 20.49
N GLU A 82 15.66 -0.44 20.84
CA GLU A 82 16.39 -0.13 22.08
C GLU A 82 15.49 0.01 23.33
N GLN A 83 14.32 -0.64 23.35
CA GLN A 83 13.38 -0.59 24.48
C GLN A 83 13.89 -1.30 25.73
#